data_AF-A0A1X7HFI8-F1
#
_entry.id   AF-A0A1X7HFI8-F1
#
_cell.length_a   1.000
_cell.length_b   1.000
_cell.length_c   1.000
_cell.angle_alpha   90.00
_cell.angle_beta   90.00
_cell.angle_gamma   90.00
#
_symmetry.space_group_name_H-M   'P 1'
#
loop_
_entity.id
_entity.type
_entity.pdbx_description
1 polymer ?
#
loop_
_entity_poly.entity_id
_entity_poly.type
_entity_poly.pdbx_seq_one_letter_code
_entity_poly.pdbx_strand_id
1 'polypeptide(L)'
;MKFITEMELRNVYRLEPFTSYMVEHGSRLTPEARQFLTDRQINVSYGTQEQNQEQKQESLPNPERQAEKPDWRRGKLRCQMQSVSALFLLTGQELLERDVLLAQKVLELSRLFSALQKGEGGDTSTADLSFQGCTGITADVLFEDAGDCFEVTEFHIQLEKGREIALLHRLRSALRELGFAVLEAVEGGPQEKAEKPIIPGINYMINALSSLICRTTGGRTCQRQNPLHTAINS
;
A
#
# COMPACT_ATOMS: atom_id res chain seq x y z
N MET A 1 44.15 -18.23 14.73
CA MET A 1 43.05 -19.05 15.27
C MET A 1 42.25 -18.19 16.22
N LYS A 2 40.95 -18.03 15.99
CA LYS A 2 40.08 -17.19 16.82
C LYS A 2 39.36 -18.07 17.85
N PHE A 3 39.25 -17.62 19.09
CA PHE A 3 38.48 -18.32 20.11
C PHE A 3 37.16 -17.61 20.32
N ILE A 4 36.06 -18.35 20.25
CA ILE A 4 34.72 -17.85 20.54
C ILE A 4 34.48 -18.07 22.03
N THR A 5 34.23 -16.98 22.75
CA THR A 5 34.01 -16.96 24.19
C THR A 5 32.53 -17.01 24.55
N GLU A 6 32.20 -17.44 25.75
CA GLU A 6 30.82 -17.42 26.25
C GLU A 6 30.24 -16.00 26.25
N MET A 7 31.05 -15.00 26.61
CA MET A 7 30.62 -13.61 26.67
C MET A 7 30.15 -13.08 25.31
N GLU A 8 30.85 -13.46 24.24
CA GLU A 8 30.46 -13.13 22.86
C GLU A 8 29.11 -13.77 22.51
N LEU A 9 28.92 -15.05 22.85
CA LEU A 9 27.65 -15.74 22.63
C LEU A 9 26.49 -15.14 23.43
N ARG A 10 26.73 -14.77 24.69
CA ARG A 10 25.72 -14.10 25.54
C ARG A 10 25.31 -12.75 24.99
N ASN A 11 26.26 -11.96 24.50
CA ASN A 11 25.97 -10.66 23.93
C ASN A 11 25.12 -10.77 22.67
N VAL A 12 25.45 -11.70 21.77
CA VAL A 12 24.63 -11.98 20.58
C VAL A 12 23.25 -12.49 20.98
N TYR A 13 23.18 -13.44 21.92
CA TYR A 13 21.91 -14.03 22.37
C TYR A 13 20.98 -13.04 23.08
N ARG A 14 21.54 -12.01 23.75
CA ARG A 14 20.77 -10.92 24.38
C ARG A 14 20.15 -9.98 23.35
N LEU A 15 20.84 -9.75 22.23
CA LEU A 15 20.33 -8.92 21.15
C LEU A 15 19.27 -9.66 20.34
N GLU A 16 19.52 -10.93 20.04
CA GLU A 16 18.62 -11.79 19.27
C GLU A 16 18.78 -13.26 19.71
N PRO A 17 17.77 -13.87 20.35
CA PRO A 17 17.82 -15.29 20.73
C PRO A 17 17.91 -16.21 19.49
N PHE A 18 18.79 -17.21 19.54
CA PHE A 18 19.01 -18.16 18.44
C PHE A 18 18.92 -19.62 18.91
N THR A 19 18.52 -20.52 18.02
CA THR A 19 18.39 -21.98 18.28
C THR A 19 19.47 -22.82 17.58
N SER A 20 20.27 -22.21 16.72
CA SER A 20 21.43 -22.83 16.08
C SER A 20 22.60 -21.86 16.02
N TYR A 21 23.82 -22.40 16.11
CA TYR A 21 25.07 -21.65 16.08
C TYR A 21 26.10 -22.35 15.20
N MET A 22 26.53 -21.67 14.14
CA MET A 22 27.55 -22.19 13.22
C MET A 22 28.94 -21.71 13.66
N VAL A 23 29.86 -22.64 13.88
CA VAL A 23 31.26 -22.31 14.19
C VAL A 23 32.01 -22.10 12.88
N GLU A 24 32.47 -20.86 12.64
CA GLU A 24 33.25 -20.50 11.46
C GLU A 24 34.57 -21.29 11.36
N HIS A 25 35.01 -21.55 10.13
CA HIS A 25 36.29 -22.20 9.86
C HIS A 25 37.46 -21.43 10.48
N GLY A 26 38.36 -22.14 11.16
CA GLY A 26 39.52 -21.52 11.84
C GLY A 26 39.21 -20.92 13.22
N SER A 27 37.96 -21.01 13.68
CA SER A 27 37.52 -20.63 15.02
C SER A 27 37.33 -21.86 15.93
N ARG A 28 37.61 -21.72 17.22
CA ARG A 28 37.36 -22.74 18.25
C ARG A 28 36.51 -22.17 19.37
N LEU A 29 35.51 -22.93 19.82
CA LEU A 29 34.77 -22.57 21.02
C LEU A 29 35.64 -22.80 22.26
N THR A 30 35.58 -21.88 23.22
CA THR A 30 36.05 -22.13 24.58
C THR A 30 35.18 -23.18 25.28
N PRO A 31 35.66 -23.87 26.33
CA PRO A 31 34.84 -24.82 27.10
C PRO A 31 33.56 -24.18 27.63
N GLU A 32 33.64 -22.95 28.14
CA GLU A 32 32.52 -22.16 28.65
C GLU A 32 31.51 -21.81 27.55
N ALA A 33 31.98 -21.44 26.36
CA ALA A 33 31.11 -21.19 25.20
C ALA A 33 30.34 -22.44 24.76
N ARG A 34 30.97 -23.62 24.81
CA ARG A 34 30.27 -24.89 24.52
C ARG A 34 29.20 -25.19 25.55
N GLN A 35 29.51 -25.03 26.83
CA GLN A 35 28.57 -25.27 27.92
C GLN A 35 27.32 -24.40 27.79
N PHE A 36 27.50 -23.11 27.47
CA PHE A 36 26.40 -22.18 27.26
C PHE A 36 25.44 -22.60 26.12
N LEU A 37 25.98 -23.11 25.02
CA LEU A 37 25.19 -23.60 23.89
C LEU A 37 24.43 -24.88 24.26
N THR A 38 25.07 -25.79 25.00
CA THR A 38 24.44 -27.03 25.49
C THR A 38 23.31 -26.75 26.49
N ASP A 39 23.54 -25.87 27.47
CA ASP A 39 22.54 -25.51 28.49
C ASP A 39 21.26 -24.91 27.89
N ARG A 40 21.38 -24.25 26.72
CA ARG A 40 20.27 -23.64 25.99
C ARG A 40 19.71 -24.48 24.84
N GLN A 41 20.17 -25.73 24.69
CA GLN A 41 19.79 -26.63 23.60
C GLN A 41 20.00 -26.02 22.20
N ILE A 42 21.08 -25.26 22.03
CA ILE A 42 21.42 -24.62 20.76
C ILE A 42 22.24 -25.59 19.91
N ASN A 43 21.76 -25.87 18.69
CA ASN A 43 22.41 -26.80 17.78
C ASN A 43 23.71 -26.22 17.19
N VAL A 44 24.85 -26.92 17.37
CA VAL A 44 26.17 -26.46 16.91
C VAL A 44 26.60 -27.22 15.67
N SER A 45 26.92 -26.51 14.57
CA SER A 45 27.47 -27.09 13.34
C SER A 45 28.87 -26.56 13.03
N TYR A 46 29.73 -27.42 12.49
CA TYR A 46 31.10 -27.09 12.06
C TYR A 46 31.20 -27.30 10.55
N GLY A 47 31.63 -26.29 9.80
CA GLY A 47 31.85 -26.44 8.36
C GLY A 47 32.97 -27.42 8.07
N THR A 48 32.76 -28.39 7.18
CA THR A 48 33.83 -29.18 6.53
C THR A 48 33.35 -29.55 5.12
N GLN A 49 34.18 -29.38 4.09
CA GLN A 49 33.83 -29.69 2.70
C GLN A 49 34.23 -31.14 2.32
N GLU A 50 33.27 -31.84 1.68
CA GLU A 50 33.40 -32.84 0.57
C GLU A 50 33.90 -34.28 0.90
N GLN A 51 33.32 -35.42 0.46
CA GLN A 51 32.31 -35.88 -0.52
C GLN A 51 31.81 -37.30 -0.04
N ASN A 52 30.60 -37.84 -0.28
CA ASN A 52 30.11 -38.35 -1.57
C ASN A 52 28.62 -38.80 -1.51
N GLN A 53 27.82 -38.26 -2.43
CA GLN A 53 26.76 -38.86 -3.27
C GLN A 53 25.90 -40.02 -2.71
N GLU A 54 24.67 -39.71 -2.30
CA GLU A 54 23.42 -40.02 -3.04
C GLU A 54 22.19 -39.45 -2.30
N GLN A 55 21.30 -38.79 -3.05
CA GLN A 55 19.98 -38.24 -2.67
C GLN A 55 19.92 -36.89 -1.91
N LYS A 56 20.00 -35.79 -2.67
CA LYS A 56 18.93 -34.79 -2.93
C LYS A 56 19.57 -33.47 -3.42
N GLN A 57 19.69 -33.35 -4.75
CA GLN A 57 20.20 -32.17 -5.50
C GLN A 57 19.68 -30.86 -4.89
N GLU A 58 20.54 -30.04 -4.25
CA GLU A 58 21.44 -29.03 -4.80
C GLU A 58 20.77 -27.97 -5.68
N SER A 59 20.50 -26.82 -5.07
CA SER A 59 20.87 -25.54 -5.68
C SER A 59 21.72 -24.76 -4.67
N LEU A 60 22.91 -24.37 -5.11
CA LEU A 60 23.88 -23.59 -4.35
C LEU A 60 23.27 -22.25 -3.86
N PRO A 61 23.60 -21.73 -2.67
CA PRO A 61 23.48 -20.30 -2.44
C PRO A 61 24.62 -19.63 -3.22
N ASN A 62 24.27 -19.13 -4.40
CA ASN A 62 25.07 -18.18 -5.18
C ASN A 62 25.76 -17.16 -4.25
N PRO A 63 27.07 -16.86 -4.38
CA PRO A 63 27.71 -15.72 -3.72
C PRO A 63 27.29 -14.39 -4.37
N GLU A 64 25.99 -14.20 -4.45
CA GLU A 64 25.33 -12.92 -4.61
C GLU A 64 24.24 -12.89 -3.53
N ARG A 65 24.64 -12.66 -2.27
CA ARG A 65 23.79 -11.79 -1.46
C ARG A 65 23.85 -10.44 -2.15
N GLN A 66 23.06 -10.29 -3.22
CA GLN A 66 22.49 -9.01 -3.56
C GLN A 66 21.91 -8.55 -2.24
N ALA A 67 22.56 -7.58 -1.59
CA ALA A 67 21.83 -6.74 -0.66
C ALA A 67 20.60 -6.34 -1.46
N GLU A 68 19.41 -6.88 -1.11
CA GLU A 68 18.17 -6.52 -1.79
C GLU A 68 18.19 -5.00 -1.82
N LYS A 69 18.40 -4.43 -3.02
CA LYS A 69 18.39 -2.98 -3.15
C LYS A 69 17.08 -2.56 -2.51
N PRO A 70 17.10 -1.59 -1.56
CA PRO A 70 15.86 -1.11 -0.98
C PRO A 70 14.93 -0.81 -2.14
N ASP A 71 13.79 -1.49 -2.18
CA ASP A 71 12.87 -1.39 -3.29
C ASP A 71 12.30 0.02 -3.27
N TRP A 72 12.96 0.89 -4.03
CA TRP A 72 12.65 2.30 -4.09
C TRP A 72 11.23 2.51 -4.60
N ARG A 73 10.66 1.55 -5.36
CA ARG A 73 9.26 1.59 -5.81
C ARG A 73 8.32 1.45 -4.62
N ARG A 74 8.57 0.49 -3.71
CA ARG A 74 7.82 0.38 -2.44
C ARG A 74 8.02 1.57 -1.53
N GLY A 75 9.24 2.11 -1.47
CA GLY A 75 9.54 3.35 -0.75
C GLY A 75 8.75 4.54 -1.30
N LYS A 76 8.76 4.71 -2.62
CA LYS A 76 8.01 5.74 -3.35
C LYS A 76 6.51 5.60 -3.13
N LEU A 77 5.95 4.40 -3.27
CA LEU A 77 4.54 4.12 -3.03
C LEU A 77 4.14 4.52 -1.60
N ARG A 78 4.95 4.15 -0.60
CA ARG A 78 4.70 4.52 0.79
C ARG A 78 4.67 6.04 0.99
N CYS A 79 5.63 6.76 0.41
CA CYS A 79 5.66 8.22 0.46
C CYS A 79 4.43 8.84 -0.23
N GLN A 80 4.01 8.29 -1.37
CA GLN A 80 2.81 8.76 -2.08
C GLN A 80 1.52 8.49 -1.28
N MET A 81 1.41 7.29 -0.69
CA MET A 81 0.32 6.94 0.22
C MET A 81 0.25 7.92 1.41
N GLN A 82 1.38 8.24 2.05
CA GLN A 82 1.44 9.23 3.12
C GLN A 82 1.04 10.63 2.65
N SER A 83 1.48 11.04 1.46
CA SER A 83 1.13 12.33 0.85
C SER A 83 -0.39 12.43 0.61
N VAL A 84 -1.02 11.37 0.09
CA VAL A 84 -2.47 11.29 -0.10
C VAL A 84 -3.21 11.31 1.24
N SER A 85 -2.73 10.60 2.26
CA SER A 85 -3.31 10.66 3.61
C SER A 85 -3.29 12.09 4.16
N ALA A 86 -2.18 12.81 4.01
CA ALA A 86 -2.09 14.21 4.40
C ALA A 86 -3.03 15.11 3.57
N LEU A 87 -3.15 14.86 2.26
CA LEU A 87 -4.06 15.60 1.39
C LEU A 87 -5.53 15.43 1.78
N PHE A 88 -5.94 14.23 2.21
CA PHE A 88 -7.27 14.00 2.76
C PHE A 88 -7.54 14.89 3.98
N LEU A 89 -6.60 14.94 4.94
CA LEU A 89 -6.75 15.72 6.16
C LEU A 89 -6.80 17.22 5.87
N LEU A 90 -5.91 17.71 5.00
CA LEU A 90 -5.90 19.11 4.56
C LEU A 90 -7.21 19.47 3.85
N THR A 91 -7.69 18.61 2.94
CA THR A 91 -8.95 18.82 2.23
C THR A 91 -10.13 18.83 3.21
N GLY A 92 -10.18 17.90 4.16
CA GLY A 92 -11.21 17.88 5.20
C GLY A 92 -11.20 19.15 6.05
N GLN A 93 -10.02 19.61 6.50
CA GLN A 93 -9.90 20.84 7.28
C GLN A 93 -10.37 22.08 6.51
N GLU A 94 -9.93 22.25 5.25
CA GLU A 94 -10.39 23.37 4.42
C GLU A 94 -11.90 23.34 4.15
N LEU A 95 -12.50 22.15 4.11
CA LEU A 95 -13.95 22.00 3.91
C LEU A 95 -14.73 22.23 5.20
N LEU A 96 -14.18 21.98 6.39
CA LEU A 96 -14.89 22.23 7.66
C LEU A 96 -15.33 23.68 7.82
N GLU A 97 -14.55 24.62 7.28
CA GLU A 97 -14.85 26.05 7.29
C GLU A 97 -15.91 26.48 6.25
N ARG A 98 -16.23 25.60 5.30
CA ARG A 98 -17.04 25.94 4.11
C ARG A 98 -18.32 25.11 3.99
N ASP A 99 -18.19 23.79 4.08
CA ASP A 99 -19.26 22.81 3.93
C ASP A 99 -18.97 21.60 4.83
N VAL A 100 -19.53 21.65 6.04
CA VAL A 100 -19.32 20.62 7.09
C VAL A 100 -19.78 19.23 6.62
N LEU A 101 -20.86 19.15 5.85
CA LEU A 101 -21.38 17.87 5.35
C LEU A 101 -20.45 17.28 4.29
N LEU A 102 -19.90 18.11 3.42
CA LEU A 102 -18.92 17.68 2.44
C LEU A 102 -17.60 17.28 3.11
N ALA A 103 -17.15 18.04 4.12
CA ALA A 103 -15.98 17.72 4.93
C ALA A 103 -16.11 16.34 5.58
N GLN A 104 -17.26 16.06 6.21
CA GLN A 104 -17.53 14.76 6.82
C GLN A 104 -17.37 13.62 5.83
N LYS A 105 -17.94 13.75 4.62
CA LYS A 105 -17.83 12.73 3.56
C LYS A 105 -16.37 12.52 3.14
N VAL A 106 -15.59 13.58 2.99
CA VAL A 106 -14.14 13.45 2.66
C VAL A 106 -13.38 12.74 3.79
N LEU A 107 -13.70 13.03 5.05
CA LEU A 107 -13.07 12.39 6.20
C LEU A 107 -13.48 10.91 6.36
N GLU A 108 -14.69 10.54 5.96
CA GLU A 108 -15.11 9.14 5.84
C GLU A 108 -14.27 8.39 4.79
N LEU A 109 -14.04 9.00 3.61
CA LEU A 109 -13.12 8.45 2.61
C LEU A 109 -11.67 8.35 3.12
N SER A 110 -11.23 9.29 3.95
CA SER A 110 -9.90 9.24 4.59
C SER A 110 -9.74 8.03 5.53
N ARG A 111 -10.77 7.69 6.29
CA ARG A 111 -10.79 6.50 7.15
C ARG A 111 -10.74 5.22 6.33
N LEU A 112 -11.51 5.17 5.23
CA LEU A 112 -11.45 4.06 4.28
C LEU A 112 -10.05 3.89 3.68
N PHE A 113 -9.42 4.98 3.26
CA PHE A 113 -8.06 4.94 2.75
C PHE A 113 -7.07 4.40 3.80
N SER A 114 -7.23 4.80 5.06
CA SER A 114 -6.39 4.33 6.16
C SER A 114 -6.59 2.83 6.44
N ALA A 115 -7.82 2.32 6.36
CA ALA A 115 -8.11 0.89 6.49
C ALA A 115 -7.50 0.10 5.32
N LEU A 116 -7.60 0.64 4.10
CA LEU A 116 -7.00 0.06 2.90
C LEU A 116 -5.47 -0.06 3.02
N GLN A 117 -4.80 0.97 3.55
CA GLN A 117 -3.35 0.96 3.80
C GLN A 117 -2.91 -0.13 4.79
N LYS A 118 -3.76 -0.48 5.75
CA LYS A 118 -3.46 -1.49 6.79
C LYS A 118 -3.77 -2.92 6.35
N GLY A 119 -4.39 -3.12 5.19
CA GLY A 119 -4.86 -4.44 4.76
C GLY A 119 -6.00 -4.98 5.62
N GLU A 120 -6.70 -4.12 6.37
CA GLU A 120 -7.87 -4.46 7.19
C GLU A 120 -9.09 -4.65 6.26
N GLY A 121 -9.06 -5.71 5.45
CA GLY A 121 -10.04 -6.02 4.41
C GLY A 121 -11.05 -7.11 4.76
N GLY A 122 -11.09 -7.56 6.01
CA GLY A 122 -12.09 -8.51 6.50
C GLY A 122 -12.96 -7.85 7.56
N ASP A 123 -14.27 -7.73 7.30
CA ASP A 123 -15.30 -7.29 8.26
C ASP A 123 -15.37 -5.80 8.66
N THR A 124 -14.78 -4.86 7.90
CA THR A 124 -15.42 -3.54 7.88
C THR A 124 -16.71 -3.71 7.09
N SER A 125 -17.82 -3.93 7.78
CA SER A 125 -19.14 -4.11 7.18
C SER A 125 -19.33 -3.06 6.09
N THR A 126 -19.32 -3.51 4.84
CA THR A 126 -19.68 -2.74 3.64
C THR A 126 -21.10 -2.16 3.73
N ALA A 127 -21.86 -2.54 4.77
CA ALA A 127 -23.16 -2.03 5.14
C ALA A 127 -23.20 -0.54 5.53
N ASP A 128 -22.07 0.10 5.90
CA ASP A 128 -22.06 1.51 6.35
C ASP A 128 -21.49 2.50 5.30
N LEU A 129 -21.08 2.00 4.13
CA LEU A 129 -20.53 2.84 3.07
C LEU A 129 -21.64 3.44 2.20
N SER A 130 -22.21 4.54 2.70
CA SER A 130 -23.37 5.23 2.11
C SER A 130 -23.07 6.11 0.89
N PHE A 131 -21.93 5.94 0.21
CA PHE A 131 -21.69 6.69 -1.04
C PHE A 131 -22.53 6.12 -2.18
N GLN A 132 -23.70 6.73 -2.35
CA GLN A 132 -24.47 6.59 -3.57
C GLN A 132 -23.73 7.30 -4.69
N GLY A 133 -23.52 6.58 -5.79
CA GLY A 133 -22.95 7.11 -7.02
C GLY A 133 -23.78 8.25 -7.63
N CYS A 134 -23.54 8.57 -8.88
CA CYS A 134 -24.35 9.53 -9.64
C CYS A 134 -24.96 8.86 -10.86
N THR A 135 -25.81 9.57 -11.62
CA THR A 135 -26.44 8.98 -12.81
C THR A 135 -25.44 8.55 -13.90
N GLY A 136 -24.17 8.99 -13.82
CA GLY A 136 -23.09 8.58 -14.73
C GLY A 136 -22.07 7.61 -14.12
N ILE A 137 -22.13 7.36 -12.80
CA ILE A 137 -21.31 6.37 -12.10
C ILE A 137 -22.24 5.65 -11.14
N THR A 138 -22.81 4.55 -11.61
CA THR A 138 -23.79 3.75 -10.90
C THR A 138 -23.12 2.81 -9.89
N ALA A 139 -23.91 2.21 -9.00
CA ALA A 139 -23.38 1.41 -7.89
C ALA A 139 -22.60 0.16 -8.33
N ASP A 140 -22.94 -0.38 -9.50
CA ASP A 140 -22.31 -1.54 -10.14
C ASP A 140 -20.86 -1.28 -10.58
N VAL A 141 -20.53 -0.06 -10.99
CA VAL A 141 -19.19 0.30 -11.48
C VAL A 141 -18.34 1.05 -10.44
N LEU A 142 -18.81 1.14 -9.18
CA LEU A 142 -18.12 1.93 -8.15
C LEU A 142 -16.69 1.46 -7.89
N PHE A 143 -16.39 0.18 -8.03
CA PHE A 143 -15.05 -0.38 -7.79
C PHE A 143 -14.19 -0.48 -9.06
N GLU A 144 -14.73 -0.07 -10.22
CA GLU A 144 -14.07 -0.10 -11.51
C GLU A 144 -13.46 1.27 -11.87
N ASP A 145 -12.54 1.29 -12.83
CA ASP A 145 -12.08 2.56 -13.41
C ASP A 145 -13.17 3.14 -14.32
N ALA A 146 -14.13 3.81 -13.68
CA ALA A 146 -15.21 4.46 -14.37
C ALA A 146 -14.77 5.78 -15.01
N GLY A 147 -13.52 6.24 -14.95
CA GLY A 147 -13.13 7.55 -15.48
C GLY A 147 -13.87 8.73 -14.82
N ASP A 148 -13.90 9.88 -15.48
CA ASP A 148 -14.49 11.11 -14.91
C ASP A 148 -15.93 11.34 -15.40
N CYS A 149 -16.76 11.91 -14.53
CA CYS A 149 -18.08 12.39 -14.92
C CYS A 149 -18.00 13.52 -15.95
N PHE A 150 -17.03 14.41 -15.80
CA PHE A 150 -16.70 15.51 -16.70
C PHE A 150 -15.34 16.08 -16.30
N GLU A 151 -14.73 16.84 -17.20
CA GLU A 151 -13.49 17.56 -16.94
C GLU A 151 -13.74 18.79 -16.06
N VAL A 152 -12.97 18.93 -14.99
CA VAL A 152 -13.03 20.10 -14.11
C VAL A 152 -12.15 21.20 -14.69
N THR A 153 -12.80 22.22 -15.23
CA THR A 153 -12.17 23.36 -15.92
C THR A 153 -12.30 24.67 -15.13
N GLU A 154 -11.73 25.76 -15.67
CA GLU A 154 -11.82 27.11 -15.09
C GLU A 154 -13.25 27.62 -14.87
N PHE A 155 -14.21 27.15 -15.67
CA PHE A 155 -15.62 27.48 -15.51
C PHE A 155 -16.17 26.99 -14.16
N HIS A 156 -15.72 25.82 -13.71
CA HIS A 156 -16.24 25.19 -12.50
C HIS A 156 -15.73 25.88 -11.23
N ILE A 157 -14.51 26.45 -11.27
CA ILE A 157 -13.94 27.18 -10.13
C ILE A 157 -14.55 28.57 -9.94
N GLN A 158 -15.29 29.09 -10.94
CA GLN A 158 -16.04 30.35 -10.85
C GLN A 158 -17.43 30.18 -10.20
N LEU A 159 -17.90 28.94 -10.01
CA LEU A 159 -19.17 28.66 -9.34
C LEU A 159 -19.09 29.01 -7.85
N GLU A 160 -20.25 29.17 -7.20
CA GLU A 160 -20.35 29.45 -5.77
C GLU A 160 -19.54 28.46 -4.91
N LYS A 161 -19.59 27.16 -5.27
CA LYS A 161 -18.81 26.09 -4.63
C LYS A 161 -17.52 25.74 -5.39
N GLY A 162 -16.95 26.69 -6.12
CA GLY A 162 -15.80 26.46 -7.00
C GLY A 162 -14.55 25.99 -6.26
N ARG A 163 -14.35 26.44 -5.02
CA ARG A 163 -13.20 26.04 -4.21
C ARG A 163 -13.33 24.61 -3.70
N GLU A 164 -14.53 24.20 -3.29
CA GLU A 164 -14.87 22.83 -2.90
C GLU A 164 -14.65 21.88 -4.09
N ILE A 165 -15.11 22.27 -5.28
CA ILE A 165 -14.87 21.50 -6.51
C ILE A 165 -13.37 21.32 -6.76
N ALA A 166 -12.59 22.40 -6.67
CA ALA A 166 -11.14 22.35 -6.87
C ALA A 166 -10.44 21.43 -5.86
N LEU A 167 -10.83 21.50 -4.58
CA LEU A 167 -10.30 20.65 -3.52
C LEU A 167 -10.59 19.17 -3.75
N LEU A 168 -11.85 18.84 -4.06
CA LEU A 168 -12.26 17.47 -4.37
C LEU A 168 -11.54 16.94 -5.61
N HIS A 169 -11.41 17.77 -6.65
CA HIS A 169 -10.73 17.41 -7.88
C HIS A 169 -9.24 17.13 -7.65
N ARG A 170 -8.55 17.98 -6.87
CA ARG A 170 -7.14 17.77 -6.50
C ARG A 170 -6.95 16.42 -5.80
N LEU A 171 -7.83 16.09 -4.86
CA LEU A 171 -7.79 14.82 -4.13
C LEU A 171 -8.08 13.63 -5.07
N ARG A 172 -9.06 13.77 -5.98
CA ARG A 172 -9.37 12.77 -7.00
C ARG A 172 -8.16 12.48 -7.91
N SER A 173 -7.48 13.51 -8.37
CA SER A 173 -6.29 13.38 -9.23
C SER A 173 -5.13 12.72 -8.49
N ALA A 174 -4.90 13.08 -7.22
CA ALA A 174 -3.86 12.44 -6.41
C ALA A 174 -4.12 10.94 -6.18
N LEU A 175 -5.39 10.52 -6.04
CA LEU A 175 -5.74 9.10 -5.97
C LEU A 175 -5.51 8.35 -7.29
N ARG A 176 -5.73 9.01 -8.44
CA ARG A 176 -5.40 8.42 -9.75
C ARG A 176 -3.91 8.19 -9.90
N GLU A 177 -3.09 9.19 -9.55
CA GLU A 177 -1.64 9.06 -9.52
C GLU A 177 -1.18 7.92 -8.60
N LEU A 178 -1.82 7.79 -7.43
CA LEU A 178 -1.55 6.69 -6.51
C LEU A 178 -1.92 5.33 -7.11
N GLY A 179 -3.03 5.23 -7.85
CA GLY A 179 -3.42 3.99 -8.54
C GLY A 179 -2.32 3.48 -9.47
N PHE A 180 -1.72 4.36 -10.27
CA PHE A 180 -0.58 4.00 -11.12
C PHE A 180 0.67 3.66 -10.33
N ALA A 181 0.93 4.36 -9.22
CA ALA A 181 2.05 4.04 -8.35
C ALA A 181 1.94 2.65 -7.70
N VAL A 182 0.72 2.21 -7.35
CA VAL A 182 0.47 0.84 -6.90
C VAL A 182 0.81 -0.13 -8.02
N LEU A 183 0.30 0.09 -9.24
CA LEU A 183 0.61 -0.79 -10.37
C LEU A 183 2.13 -0.88 -10.65
N GLU A 184 2.85 0.25 -10.60
CA GLU A 184 4.31 0.32 -10.77
C GLU A 184 5.07 -0.46 -9.69
N ALA A 185 4.59 -0.43 -8.44
CA ALA A 185 5.22 -1.15 -7.32
C ALA A 185 5.01 -2.67 -7.41
N VAL A 186 3.91 -3.09 -8.01
CA VAL A 186 3.49 -4.50 -8.13
C VAL A 186 4.09 -5.18 -9.36
N GLU A 187 4.44 -4.40 -10.39
CA GLU A 187 4.97 -4.90 -11.66
C GLU A 187 6.29 -5.68 -11.47
N GLY A 188 6.25 -6.97 -11.81
CA GLY A 188 7.42 -7.87 -11.79
C GLY A 188 7.84 -8.40 -10.41
N GLY A 189 7.06 -8.14 -9.35
CA GLY A 189 7.35 -8.61 -7.99
C GLY A 189 6.61 -9.90 -7.59
N PRO A 190 7.13 -10.70 -6.64
CA PRO A 190 6.46 -11.91 -6.13
C PRO A 190 5.14 -11.62 -5.39
N GLN A 191 4.88 -10.36 -5.04
CA GLN A 191 3.67 -9.87 -4.38
C GLN A 191 2.57 -9.40 -5.35
N GLU A 192 2.66 -9.76 -6.64
CA GLU A 192 1.65 -9.42 -7.66
C GLU A 192 0.21 -9.72 -7.25
N LYS A 193 0.01 -10.69 -6.34
CA LYS A 193 -1.30 -11.11 -5.82
C LYS A 193 -1.77 -10.38 -4.56
N ALA A 194 -0.87 -9.77 -3.77
CA ALA A 194 -1.20 -9.19 -2.47
C ALA A 194 -1.63 -7.71 -2.54
N GLU A 195 -1.17 -6.96 -3.55
CA GLU A 195 -1.49 -5.54 -3.74
C GLU A 195 -2.57 -5.27 -4.82
N LYS A 196 -2.92 -6.29 -5.63
CA LYS A 196 -4.11 -6.28 -6.51
C LYS A 196 -5.44 -5.86 -5.84
N PRO A 197 -5.73 -6.19 -4.56
CA PRO A 197 -6.97 -5.74 -3.91
C PRO A 197 -7.01 -4.24 -3.56
N ILE A 198 -5.91 -3.49 -3.71
CA ILE A 198 -5.86 -2.05 -3.39
C ILE A 198 -6.52 -1.20 -4.49
N ILE A 199 -6.34 -1.59 -5.76
CA ILE A 199 -6.85 -0.83 -6.91
C ILE A 199 -8.38 -0.65 -6.87
N PRO A 200 -9.21 -1.69 -6.62
CA PRO A 200 -10.64 -1.51 -6.49
C PRO A 200 -11.05 -0.51 -5.39
N GLY A 201 -10.32 -0.49 -4.28
CA GLY A 201 -10.54 0.49 -3.21
C GLY A 201 -10.22 1.92 -3.66
N ILE A 202 -9.10 2.12 -4.36
CA ILE A 202 -8.73 3.42 -4.96
C ILE A 202 -9.80 3.89 -5.95
N ASN A 203 -10.25 3.01 -6.83
CA ASN A 203 -11.32 3.29 -7.79
C ASN A 203 -12.61 3.72 -7.10
N TYR A 204 -13.01 3.03 -6.03
CA TYR A 204 -14.15 3.43 -5.21
C TYR A 204 -14.04 4.86 -4.70
N MET A 205 -12.88 5.24 -4.14
CA MET A 205 -12.67 6.61 -3.64
C MET A 205 -12.70 7.64 -4.77
N ILE A 206 -12.09 7.35 -5.92
CA ILE A 206 -12.14 8.21 -7.12
C ILE A 206 -13.60 8.43 -7.56
N ASN A 207 -14.38 7.36 -7.62
CA ASN A 207 -15.77 7.38 -8.06
C ASN A 207 -16.70 8.08 -7.06
N ALA A 208 -16.43 7.92 -5.77
CA ALA A 208 -17.09 8.68 -4.71
C ALA A 208 -16.81 10.18 -4.84
N LEU A 209 -15.54 10.58 -5.03
CA LEU A 209 -15.16 11.98 -5.26
C LEU A 209 -15.79 12.55 -6.53
N SER A 210 -15.80 11.80 -7.63
CA SER A 210 -16.51 12.21 -8.86
C SER A 210 -17.99 12.47 -8.61
N SER A 211 -18.64 11.62 -7.81
CA SER A 211 -20.04 11.80 -7.43
C SER A 211 -20.26 13.00 -6.50
N LEU A 212 -19.30 13.30 -5.63
CA LEU A 212 -19.31 14.52 -4.81
C LEU A 212 -19.15 15.77 -5.69
N ILE A 213 -18.20 15.78 -6.62
CA ILE A 213 -17.97 16.89 -7.57
C ILE A 213 -19.25 17.17 -8.38
N CYS A 214 -19.92 16.14 -8.92
CA CYS A 214 -21.20 16.31 -9.62
C CYS A 214 -22.29 16.96 -8.77
N ARG A 215 -22.38 16.58 -7.49
CA ARG A 215 -23.40 17.15 -6.58
C ARG A 215 -23.04 18.58 -6.20
N THR A 216 -21.76 18.87 -6.02
CA THR A 216 -21.25 20.20 -5.69
C THR A 216 -21.41 21.20 -6.85
N THR A 217 -21.34 20.75 -8.10
CA THR A 217 -21.63 21.61 -9.27
C THR A 217 -23.12 21.95 -9.44
N GLY A 218 -24.03 21.26 -8.73
CA GLY A 218 -25.46 21.60 -8.71
C GLY A 218 -26.30 21.00 -9.85
N GLY A 219 -25.74 20.10 -10.66
CA GLY A 219 -26.49 19.39 -11.70
C GLY A 219 -27.45 18.35 -11.12
N ARG A 220 -28.70 18.31 -11.61
CA ARG A 220 -29.66 17.24 -11.25
C ARG A 220 -29.30 15.88 -11.85
N THR A 221 -28.58 15.90 -12.96
CA THR A 221 -28.08 14.73 -13.67
C THR A 221 -26.58 14.89 -13.92
N CYS A 222 -25.86 13.77 -13.88
CA CYS A 222 -24.45 13.72 -14.22
C CYS A 222 -24.25 14.10 -15.70
N GLN A 223 -23.24 14.93 -15.97
CA GLN A 223 -22.89 15.41 -17.31
C GLN A 223 -22.02 14.42 -18.10
N ARG A 224 -21.83 13.20 -17.58
CA ARG A 224 -21.06 12.17 -18.26
C ARG A 224 -21.71 11.90 -19.62
N GLN A 225 -20.98 12.24 -20.67
CA GLN A 225 -21.37 11.90 -22.02
C GLN A 225 -21.36 10.37 -22.11
N ASN A 226 -22.54 9.77 -22.17
CA ASN A 226 -22.65 8.35 -22.43
C ASN A 226 -22.15 8.14 -23.88
N PRO A 227 -21.13 7.30 -24.14
CA PRO A 227 -20.61 7.06 -25.49
C PRO A 227 -21.68 6.53 -26.47
N LEU A 228 -22.85 6.14 -25.98
CA LEU A 228 -24.00 5.74 -26.81
C LEU A 228 -24.81 6.91 -27.40
N HIS A 229 -24.61 8.15 -26.95
CA HIS A 229 -25.37 9.31 -27.45
C HIS A 229 -24.65 10.13 -28.53
N THR A 230 -23.37 9.89 -28.78
CA THR A 230 -22.61 10.54 -29.86
C THR A 230 -22.80 9.88 -31.23
N ALA A 231 -23.39 8.69 -31.30
CA ALA A 231 -23.59 7.96 -32.55
C ALA A 231 -24.90 8.29 -33.30
N ILE A 232 -25.77 9.16 -32.76
CA ILE A 232 -27.08 9.48 -33.38
C ILE A 232 -27.03 10.80 -34.18
N ASN A 233 -25.96 11.59 -34.04
CA ASN A 233 -25.77 12.85 -34.77
C ASN A 233 -24.46 12.86 -35.58
N SER A 234 -24.27 11.86 -36.44
CA SER A 234 -23.26 11.87 -37.51
C SER A 234 -23.88 11.38 -38.81
#